data_AF-A0AAE0V6Q4-F1
#
_entry.id   AF-A0AAE0V6Q4-F1
#
_cell.length_a   1.000
_cell.length_b   1.000
_cell.length_c   1.000
_cell.angle_alpha   90.00
_cell.angle_beta   90.00
_cell.angle_gamma   90.00
#
_symmetry.space_group_name_H-M   'P 1'
#
loop_
_entity.id
_entity.type
_entity.pdbx_description
1 polymer ?
#
loop_
_entity_poly.entity_id
_entity_poly.type
_entity_poly.pdbx_seq_one_letter_code
_entity_poly.pdbx_strand_id
1 'polypeptide(L)'
;MAKTKELSKDTRNKIVDLHQAGKTESAIGKQLGVKKSTVGAIIRKWKTYKTTDNLPRSGAPCKISPRGVKMITRTVSKNPRTTRGDLVNDLQRAGTKVTKATISNTLRRQGLKSCSARRVPLLKPVHVRARLKFAREHLDDPEEDWENVI
;
A
#
# COMPACT_ATOMS: atom_id res chain seq x y z
N MET A 1 2.31 -28.07 15.27
CA MET A 1 1.70 -27.49 16.50
C MET A 1 0.40 -26.79 16.14
N ALA A 2 -0.72 -27.18 16.74
CA ALA A 2 -2.00 -26.51 16.50
C ALA A 2 -1.98 -25.08 17.07
N LYS A 3 -2.53 -24.11 16.34
CA LYS A 3 -2.62 -22.73 16.80
C LYS A 3 -3.61 -22.64 17.96
N THR A 4 -3.15 -22.18 19.12
CA THR A 4 -4.03 -21.87 20.25
C THR A 4 -4.72 -20.53 20.01
N LYS A 5 -5.99 -20.41 20.43
CA LYS A 5 -6.77 -19.18 20.35
C LYS A 5 -6.05 -18.05 21.11
N GLU A 6 -5.97 -16.88 20.50
CA GLU A 6 -5.38 -15.69 21.15
C GLU A 6 -6.26 -15.23 22.32
N LEU A 7 -5.64 -14.66 23.36
CA LEU A 7 -6.38 -14.02 24.45
C LEU A 7 -7.15 -12.80 23.95
N SER A 8 -8.36 -12.60 24.49
CA SER A 8 -9.15 -11.40 24.20
C SER A 8 -8.40 -10.14 24.62
N LYS A 9 -8.78 -9.00 24.04
CA LYS A 9 -8.20 -7.70 24.38
C LYS A 9 -8.48 -7.36 25.85
N ASP A 10 -9.69 -7.65 26.33
CA ASP A 10 -10.10 -7.36 27.71
C ASP A 10 -9.25 -8.11 28.73
N THR A 11 -8.97 -9.40 28.48
CA THR A 11 -8.11 -10.19 29.37
C THR A 11 -6.69 -9.64 29.39
N ARG A 12 -6.18 -9.16 28.25
CA ARG A 12 -4.84 -8.52 28.19
C ARG A 12 -4.80 -7.17 28.92
N ASN A 13 -5.86 -6.37 28.83
CA ASN A 13 -5.97 -5.11 29.56
C ASN A 13 -6.00 -5.37 31.07
N LYS A 14 -6.84 -6.31 31.54
CA LYS A 14 -6.88 -6.72 32.96
C LYS A 14 -5.52 -7.17 33.49
N ILE A 15 -4.72 -7.88 32.68
CA ILE A 15 -3.35 -8.27 33.06
C ILE A 15 -2.48 -7.03 33.31
N VAL A 16 -2.56 -6.01 32.44
CA VAL A 16 -1.79 -4.77 32.59
C VAL A 16 -2.26 -3.97 33.80
N ASP A 17 -3.58 -3.85 34.01
CA ASP A 17 -4.15 -3.12 35.15
C ASP A 17 -3.71 -3.74 36.48
N LEU A 18 -3.78 -5.07 36.60
CA LEU A 18 -3.33 -5.78 37.79
C LEU A 18 -1.82 -5.68 38.00
N HIS A 19 -1.04 -5.60 36.93
CA HIS A 19 0.40 -5.37 37.03
C HIS A 19 0.72 -3.95 37.52
N GLN A 20 0.00 -2.94 37.03
CA GLN A 20 0.11 -1.55 37.49
C GLN A 20 -0.30 -1.40 38.96
N ALA A 21 -1.29 -2.18 39.41
CA ALA A 21 -1.68 -2.29 40.81
C ALA A 21 -0.65 -3.05 41.69
N GLY A 22 0.53 -3.41 41.16
CA GLY A 22 1.63 -4.01 41.92
C GLY A 22 1.51 -5.52 42.15
N LYS A 23 0.55 -6.22 41.52
CA LYS A 23 0.44 -7.68 41.69
C LYS A 23 1.57 -8.41 40.97
N THR A 24 2.01 -9.52 41.57
CA THR A 24 3.03 -10.40 40.98
C THR A 24 2.46 -11.16 39.78
N GLU A 25 3.30 -11.48 38.80
CA GLU A 25 2.89 -12.20 37.58
C GLU A 25 2.22 -13.56 37.88
N SER A 26 2.68 -14.23 38.94
CA SER A 26 2.13 -15.51 39.40
C SER A 26 0.71 -15.35 39.95
N ALA A 27 0.47 -14.32 40.76
CA ALA A 27 -0.85 -14.02 41.30
C ALA A 27 -1.85 -13.65 40.20
N ILE A 28 -1.42 -12.84 39.23
CA ILE A 28 -2.23 -12.46 38.06
C ILE A 28 -2.60 -13.71 37.24
N GLY A 29 -1.62 -14.58 36.99
CA GLY A 29 -1.84 -15.82 36.25
C GLY A 29 -2.85 -16.74 36.93
N LYS A 30 -2.74 -16.93 38.25
CA LYS A 30 -3.71 -17.72 39.03
C LYS A 30 -5.11 -17.10 39.01
N GLN A 31 -5.22 -15.78 39.19
CA GLN A 31 -6.50 -15.07 39.21
C GLN A 31 -7.25 -15.16 37.87
N LEU A 32 -6.55 -15.11 36.75
CA LEU A 32 -7.15 -15.08 35.41
C LEU A 32 -7.12 -16.43 34.69
N GLY A 33 -6.58 -17.49 35.31
CA GLY A 33 -6.42 -18.81 34.68
C GLY A 33 -5.41 -18.83 33.52
N VAL A 34 -4.45 -17.91 33.51
CA VAL A 34 -3.45 -17.76 32.44
C VAL A 34 -2.08 -18.20 32.94
N LYS A 35 -1.29 -18.88 32.08
CA LYS A 35 0.08 -19.28 32.42
C LYS A 35 0.94 -18.05 32.75
N LYS A 36 1.78 -18.14 33.78
CA LYS A 36 2.72 -17.06 34.21
C LYS A 36 3.57 -16.54 33.04
N SER A 37 4.05 -17.43 32.16
CA SER A 37 4.85 -17.05 30.99
C SER A 37 4.10 -16.14 30.01
N THR A 38 2.80 -16.37 29.83
CA THR A 38 1.94 -15.53 28.98
C THR A 38 1.71 -14.16 29.60
N VAL A 39 1.49 -14.11 30.93
CA VAL A 39 1.38 -12.85 31.69
C VAL A 39 2.67 -12.04 31.53
N GLY A 40 3.83 -12.66 31.77
CA GLY A 40 5.13 -12.00 31.61
C GLY A 40 5.38 -11.53 30.17
N ALA A 41 4.99 -12.30 29.16
CA ALA A 41 5.12 -11.90 27.75
C ALA A 41 4.27 -10.66 27.43
N ILE A 42 3.04 -10.60 27.93
CA ILE A 42 2.15 -9.44 27.76
C ILE A 42 2.74 -8.21 28.47
N ILE A 43 3.21 -8.36 29.70
CA ILE A 43 3.81 -7.26 30.48
C ILE A 43 5.07 -6.73 29.79
N ARG A 44 5.98 -7.61 29.33
CA ARG A 44 7.19 -7.20 28.61
C ARG A 44 6.84 -6.43 27.34
N LYS A 45 5.89 -6.94 26.56
CA LYS A 45 5.40 -6.26 25.35
C LYS A 45 4.79 -4.90 25.69
N TRP A 46 3.95 -4.81 26.72
CA TRP A 46 3.37 -3.54 27.14
C TRP A 46 4.44 -2.55 27.61
N LYS A 47 5.46 -3.01 28.34
CA LYS A 47 6.60 -2.16 28.74
C LYS A 47 7.34 -1.58 27.53
N THR A 48 7.58 -2.37 26.49
CA THR A 48 8.29 -1.96 25.26
C THR A 48 7.44 -1.09 24.33
N TYR A 49 6.21 -1.52 24.01
CA TYR A 49 5.41 -0.91 22.94
C TYR A 49 4.20 -0.10 23.44
N LYS A 50 3.96 -0.08 24.77
CA LYS A 50 2.81 0.59 25.41
C LYS A 50 1.45 0.17 24.86
N THR A 51 1.36 -1.01 24.23
CA THR A 51 0.12 -1.54 23.65
C THR A 51 -0.18 -2.94 24.16
N THR A 52 -1.46 -3.20 24.42
CA THR A 52 -2.01 -4.52 24.68
C THR A 52 -2.52 -5.20 23.41
N ASP A 53 -2.72 -4.45 22.32
CA ASP A 53 -3.24 -4.95 21.05
C ASP A 53 -2.26 -5.89 20.36
N ASN A 54 -2.78 -6.88 19.61
CA ASN A 54 -1.91 -7.81 18.90
C ASN A 54 -1.24 -7.06 17.75
N LEU A 55 0.09 -7.14 17.71
CA LEU A 55 0.85 -6.54 16.63
C LEU A 55 0.60 -7.35 15.36
N PRO A 56 0.55 -6.69 14.20
CA PRO A 56 0.48 -7.39 12.93
C PRO A 56 1.65 -8.37 12.86
N ARG A 57 1.34 -9.60 12.47
CA ARG A 57 2.38 -10.62 12.29
C ARG A 57 3.25 -10.23 11.10
N SER A 58 4.54 -10.49 11.19
CA SER A 58 5.42 -10.43 10.03
C SER A 58 4.86 -11.36 8.95
N GLY A 59 4.40 -10.77 7.85
CA GLY A 59 3.93 -11.52 6.69
C GLY A 59 5.08 -12.19 5.95
N ALA A 60 4.74 -12.98 4.94
CA ALA A 60 5.75 -13.53 4.05
C ALA A 60 6.53 -12.40 3.33
N PRO A 61 7.86 -12.53 3.19
CA PRO A 61 8.66 -11.53 2.48
C PRO A 61 8.21 -11.42 1.02
N CYS A 62 8.27 -10.21 0.48
CA CYS A 62 7.93 -9.99 -0.93
C CYS A 62 9.01 -10.59 -1.83
N LYS A 63 8.60 -11.28 -2.90
CA LYS A 63 9.52 -11.91 -3.86
C LYS A 63 10.31 -10.89 -4.70
N ILE A 64 9.74 -9.71 -4.93
CA ILE A 64 10.38 -8.63 -5.69
C ILE A 64 11.09 -7.71 -4.69
N SER A 65 12.38 -7.49 -4.91
CA SER A 65 13.18 -6.58 -4.09
C SER A 65 12.74 -5.11 -4.27
N PRO A 66 13.03 -4.21 -3.32
CA PRO A 66 12.74 -2.78 -3.48
C PRO A 66 13.34 -2.18 -4.77
N ARG A 67 14.51 -2.65 -5.20
CA ARG A 67 15.14 -2.27 -6.48
C ARG A 67 14.32 -2.76 -7.68
N GLY A 68 13.83 -3.99 -7.63
CA GLY A 68 12.96 -4.55 -8.68
C GLY A 68 11.66 -3.76 -8.79
N VAL A 69 11.05 -3.36 -7.67
CA VAL A 69 9.86 -2.50 -7.65
C VAL A 69 10.14 -1.17 -8.33
N LYS A 70 11.24 -0.48 -7.97
CA LYS A 70 11.64 0.79 -8.61
C LYS A 70 11.85 0.64 -10.11
N MET A 71 12.47 -0.46 -10.55
CA MET A 71 12.65 -0.76 -11.98
C MET A 71 11.31 -0.87 -12.68
N ILE A 72 10.37 -1.66 -12.15
CA ILE A 72 9.02 -1.82 -12.71
C ILE A 72 8.32 -0.47 -12.82
N THR A 73 8.28 0.29 -11.71
CA THR A 73 7.59 1.59 -11.66
C THR A 73 8.16 2.55 -12.70
N ARG A 74 9.49 2.60 -12.86
CA ARG A 74 10.16 3.43 -13.86
C ARG A 74 9.83 2.99 -15.28
N THR A 75 9.86 1.69 -15.56
CA THR A 75 9.55 1.15 -16.89
C THR A 75 8.11 1.48 -17.30
N VAL A 76 7.15 1.26 -16.41
CA VAL A 76 5.73 1.56 -16.67
C VAL A 76 5.46 3.06 -16.78
N SER A 77 6.16 3.88 -15.98
CA SER A 77 6.02 5.35 -16.07
C SER A 77 6.57 5.88 -17.39
N LYS A 78 7.68 5.33 -17.89
CA LYS A 78 8.28 5.71 -19.17
C LYS A 78 7.43 5.25 -20.35
N ASN A 79 6.89 4.03 -20.28
CA ASN A 79 6.01 3.48 -21.32
C ASN A 79 4.77 2.82 -20.67
N PRO A 80 3.65 3.57 -20.54
CA PRO A 80 2.43 3.05 -19.93
C PRO A 80 1.80 1.86 -20.68
N ARG A 81 2.25 1.57 -21.91
CA ARG A 81 1.81 0.42 -22.71
C ARG A 81 2.60 -0.86 -22.45
N THR A 82 3.66 -0.82 -21.62
CA THR A 82 4.42 -2.01 -21.25
C THR A 82 3.51 -3.08 -20.65
N THR A 83 3.60 -4.30 -21.15
CA THR A 83 2.73 -5.38 -20.69
C THR A 83 3.28 -6.01 -19.42
N ARG A 84 2.40 -6.72 -18.69
CA ARG A 84 2.81 -7.53 -17.54
C ARG A 84 3.76 -8.65 -17.96
N GLY A 85 3.65 -9.16 -19.19
CA GLY A 85 4.55 -10.19 -19.72
C GLY A 85 5.98 -9.66 -19.88
N ASP A 86 6.12 -8.46 -20.43
CA ASP A 86 7.41 -7.79 -20.59
C ASP A 86 8.11 -7.60 -19.25
N LEU A 87 7.37 -7.14 -18.23
CA LEU A 87 7.89 -6.97 -16.87
C LEU A 87 8.32 -8.29 -16.22
N VAL A 88 7.61 -9.40 -16.51
CA VAL A 88 8.02 -10.73 -16.05
C VAL A 88 9.35 -11.11 -16.71
N ASN A 89 9.49 -10.91 -18.01
CA ASN A 89 10.72 -11.22 -18.75
C ASN A 89 11.90 -10.37 -18.27
N ASP A 90 11.70 -9.08 -18.02
CA ASP A 90 12.74 -8.17 -17.52
C ASP A 90 13.23 -8.57 -16.13
N LEU A 91 12.30 -8.96 -15.24
CA LEU A 91 12.68 -9.50 -13.93
C LEU A 91 13.37 -10.84 -14.03
N GLN A 92 12.94 -11.72 -14.94
CA GLN A 92 13.56 -13.01 -15.16
C GLN A 92 15.00 -12.85 -15.68
N ARG A 93 15.25 -11.89 -16.58
CA ARG A 93 16.61 -11.51 -17.02
C ARG A 93 17.47 -11.02 -15.86
N ALA A 94 16.88 -10.34 -14.89
CA ALA A 94 17.52 -9.92 -13.64
C ALA A 94 17.60 -11.04 -12.58
N GLY A 95 17.29 -12.29 -12.92
CA GLY A 95 17.36 -13.45 -12.02
C GLY A 95 16.16 -13.64 -11.09
N THR A 96 15.11 -12.83 -11.23
CA THR A 96 13.91 -12.91 -10.36
C THR A 96 12.73 -13.53 -11.12
N LYS A 97 12.45 -14.81 -10.89
CA LYS A 97 11.30 -15.50 -11.51
C LYS A 97 9.99 -15.17 -10.79
N VAL A 98 9.07 -14.45 -11.44
CA VAL A 98 7.75 -14.09 -10.88
C VAL A 98 6.61 -14.42 -11.85
N THR A 99 5.38 -14.41 -11.34
CA THR A 99 4.18 -14.57 -12.17
C THR A 99 3.58 -13.20 -12.51
N LYS A 100 2.73 -13.16 -13.55
CA LYS A 100 1.95 -11.97 -13.93
C LYS A 100 1.10 -11.43 -12.77
N ALA A 101 0.58 -12.31 -11.91
CA ALA A 101 -0.21 -11.93 -10.73
C ALA A 101 0.64 -11.16 -9.70
N THR A 102 1.88 -11.59 -9.45
CA THR A 102 2.82 -10.87 -8.57
C THR A 102 3.11 -9.47 -9.09
N ILE A 103 3.30 -9.31 -10.40
CA ILE A 103 3.46 -8.00 -11.04
C ILE A 103 2.21 -7.14 -10.83
N SER A 104 1.01 -7.68 -11.12
CA SER A 104 -0.26 -6.95 -10.92
C SER A 104 -0.43 -6.45 -9.49
N ASN A 105 -0.15 -7.31 -8.50
CA ASN A 105 -0.24 -6.95 -7.09
C ASN A 105 0.77 -5.86 -6.71
N THR A 106 1.97 -5.92 -7.29
CA THR A 106 3.01 -4.92 -7.07
C THR A 106 2.61 -3.57 -7.65
N LEU A 107 2.12 -3.53 -8.90
CA LEU A 107 1.63 -2.31 -9.54
C LEU A 107 0.47 -1.68 -8.74
N ARG A 108 -0.49 -2.49 -8.29
CA ARG A 108 -1.61 -2.01 -7.47
C ARG A 108 -1.14 -1.42 -6.14
N ARG A 109 -0.17 -2.05 -5.47
CA ARG A 109 0.44 -1.50 -4.24
C ARG A 109 1.17 -0.17 -4.47
N GLN A 110 1.69 0.04 -5.68
CA GLN A 110 2.31 1.30 -6.11
C GLN A 110 1.29 2.33 -6.64
N GLY A 111 -0.02 2.03 -6.57
CA GLY A 111 -1.06 2.93 -7.07
C GLY A 111 -1.20 2.98 -8.60
N LEU A 112 -0.47 2.13 -9.33
CA LEU A 112 -0.53 2.09 -10.79
C LEU A 112 -1.69 1.19 -11.25
N LYS A 113 -2.65 1.81 -11.94
CA LYS A 113 -3.79 1.14 -12.56
C LYS A 113 -3.67 1.13 -14.08
N SER A 114 -4.14 0.07 -14.70
CA SER A 114 -4.32 0.05 -16.15
C SER A 114 -5.45 1.00 -16.53
N CYS A 115 -5.24 1.82 -17.56
CA CYS A 115 -6.23 2.73 -18.13
C CYS A 115 -6.19 2.64 -19.65
N SER A 116 -7.35 2.85 -20.28
CA SER A 116 -7.45 3.00 -21.73
C SER A 116 -7.15 4.44 -22.11
N ALA A 117 -6.25 4.65 -23.07
CA ALA A 117 -6.01 5.98 -23.62
C ALA A 117 -7.27 6.49 -24.35
N ARG A 118 -7.64 7.75 -24.14
CA ARG A 118 -8.76 8.38 -24.85
C ARG A 118 -8.44 8.45 -26.34
N ARG A 119 -9.42 8.12 -27.20
CA ARG A 119 -9.31 8.34 -28.64
C ARG A 119 -9.34 9.83 -28.91
N VAL A 120 -8.32 10.34 -29.58
CA VAL A 120 -8.20 11.76 -29.93
C VAL A 120 -7.85 11.88 -31.42
N PRO A 121 -8.33 12.92 -32.13
CA PRO A 121 -7.95 13.15 -33.51
C PRO A 121 -6.45 13.44 -33.60
N LEU A 122 -5.83 13.02 -34.70
CA LEU A 122 -4.42 13.29 -34.95
C LEU A 122 -4.24 14.77 -35.34
N LEU A 123 -3.61 15.55 -34.47
CA LEU A 123 -3.30 16.95 -34.75
C LEU A 123 -1.91 17.07 -35.37
N LYS A 124 -1.82 17.76 -36.51
CA LYS A 124 -0.54 18.19 -37.08
C LYS A 124 0.01 19.36 -36.26
N PRO A 125 1.34 19.62 -36.26
CA PRO A 125 1.92 20.75 -35.55
C PRO A 125 1.32 22.12 -35.91
N VAL A 126 0.85 22.30 -37.15
CA VAL A 126 0.12 23.51 -37.58
C VAL A 126 -1.20 23.67 -36.82
N HIS A 127 -1.98 22.59 -36.68
CA HIS A 127 -3.25 22.62 -35.96
C HIS A 127 -3.05 22.93 -34.46
N VAL A 128 -2.01 22.35 -33.85
CA VAL A 128 -1.68 22.61 -32.44
C VAL A 128 -1.37 24.09 -32.22
N ARG A 129 -0.55 24.69 -33.10
CA ARG A 129 -0.22 26.12 -33.04
C ARG A 129 -1.44 27.02 -33.22
N ALA A 130 -2.28 26.74 -34.22
CA ALA A 130 -3.49 27.51 -34.48
C ALA A 130 -4.47 27.44 -33.29
N ARG A 131 -4.72 26.24 -32.75
CA ARG A 131 -5.60 26.05 -31.59
C ARG A 131 -5.07 26.74 -30.34
N LEU A 132 -3.75 26.69 -30.11
CA LEU A 132 -3.13 27.37 -28.97
C LEU A 132 -3.19 28.89 -29.11
N LYS A 133 -2.97 29.42 -30.33
CA LYS A 133 -3.10 30.85 -30.62
C LYS A 133 -4.53 31.32 -30.33
N PHE A 134 -5.52 30.63 -30.90
CA PHE A 134 -6.94 30.91 -30.67
C PHE A 134 -7.28 30.90 -29.18
N ALA A 135 -6.91 29.84 -28.45
CA ALA A 135 -7.20 29.72 -27.02
C ALA A 135 -6.52 30.80 -26.14
N ARG A 136 -5.42 31.41 -26.60
CA ARG A 136 -4.77 32.51 -25.90
C ARG A 136 -5.40 33.86 -26.21
N GLU A 137 -5.76 34.08 -27.47
CA GLU A 137 -6.44 35.31 -27.91
C GLU A 137 -7.81 35.46 -27.26
N HIS A 138 -8.49 34.35 -27.00
CA HIS A 138 -9.86 34.31 -26.48
C HIS A 138 -9.93 33.81 -25.02
N LEU A 139 -8.83 33.91 -24.25
CA LEU A 139 -8.78 33.39 -22.86
C LEU A 139 -9.58 34.28 -21.90
N ASP A 140 -9.51 35.59 -22.12
CA ASP A 140 -10.07 36.63 -21.26
C ASP A 140 -11.31 37.29 -21.91
N ASP A 141 -11.86 36.67 -22.96
CA ASP A 141 -13.03 37.19 -23.65
C ASP A 141 -14.26 37.17 -22.73
N PRO A 142 -15.01 38.28 -22.64
CA PRO A 142 -16.21 38.38 -21.82
C PRO A 142 -17.31 37.42 -22.31
N GLU A 143 -18.24 37.05 -21.42
CA GLU A 143 -19.29 36.06 -21.71
C GLU A 143 -20.19 36.52 -22.88
N GLU A 144 -20.39 37.83 -23.02
CA GLU A 144 -21.13 38.47 -24.11
C GLU A 144 -20.54 38.19 -25.50
N ASP A 145 -19.23 37.98 -25.62
CA ASP A 145 -18.58 37.63 -26.89
C ASP A 145 -18.92 36.19 -27.31
N TRP A 146 -19.23 35.32 -26.36
CA TRP A 146 -19.62 33.93 -26.60
C TRP A 146 -21.12 33.76 -26.86
N GLU A 147 -21.98 34.67 -26.37
CA GLU A 147 -23.43 34.65 -26.62
C GLU A 147 -23.78 34.78 -28.11
N ASN A 148 -22.88 35.38 -28.89
CA ASN A 148 -23.06 35.62 -30.33
C ASN A 148 -22.50 34.50 -31.23
N VAL A 149 -21.93 33.44 -30.64
CA VAL A 149 -21.39 32.28 -31.37
C VAL A 149 -22.46 31.18 -31.45
N ILE A 150 -22.99 30.95 -32.67
CA ILE A 150 -24.03 29.93 -32.96
C ILE A 150 -23.43 28.52 -33.09
#